data_AF-A0A140DYL1-F1
#
_entry.id   AF-A0A140DYL1-F1
#
_cell.length_a   1.000
_cell.length_b   1.000
_cell.length_c   1.000
_cell.angle_alpha   90.00
_cell.angle_beta   90.00
_cell.angle_gamma   90.00
#
_symmetry.space_group_name_H-M   'P 1'
#
loop_
_entity.id
_entity.type
_entity.pdbx_description
1 polymer ?
#
loop_
_entity_poly.entity_id
_entity_poly.type
_entity_poly.pdbx_seq_one_letter_code
_entity_poly.pdbx_strand_id
1 'polypeptide(L)'
;MKLSDIDFSAISRMMNGLSDDERAQLDSMANDMIASMQPKPEEEEPSVDYSEGLGLSDIYQELDGRTLDFLEQAWDLESFYEDTEADFSASVLFLQKALLNELRHHTLEARMMSLPQIMQLEQWQDLQSALLPVQTALYRAEYDVVSREELQAVKAQVLPLLLEVAGLQEEMPEEQG
;
A
#
# COMPACT_ATOMS: atom_id res chain seq x y z
N MET A 1 -18.98 -9.65 -29.30
CA MET A 1 -19.08 -9.66 -30.78
C MET A 1 -17.68 -9.41 -31.32
N LYS A 2 -17.20 -10.18 -32.31
CA LYS A 2 -15.87 -9.95 -32.90
C LYS A 2 -16.03 -9.00 -34.10
N LEU A 3 -15.08 -8.08 -34.29
CA LEU A 3 -15.06 -7.14 -35.43
C LEU A 3 -15.11 -7.84 -36.81
N SER A 4 -14.70 -9.10 -36.87
CA SER A 4 -14.78 -9.97 -38.03
C SER A 4 -16.20 -10.34 -38.45
N ASP A 5 -17.20 -10.16 -37.58
CA ASP A 5 -18.59 -10.56 -37.81
C ASP A 5 -19.43 -9.41 -38.41
N ILE A 6 -18.83 -8.22 -38.60
CA ILE A 6 -19.49 -7.04 -39.18
C ILE A 6 -19.31 -7.08 -40.70
N ASP A 7 -20.41 -7.18 -41.47
CA ASP A 7 -20.37 -7.15 -42.93
C ASP A 7 -20.26 -5.70 -43.45
N PHE A 8 -19.02 -5.23 -43.59
CA PHE A 8 -18.71 -3.91 -44.13
C PHE A 8 -19.18 -3.70 -45.58
N SER A 9 -19.46 -4.79 -46.33
CA SER A 9 -19.98 -4.71 -47.70
C SER A 9 -21.47 -4.33 -47.74
N ALA A 10 -22.23 -4.68 -46.69
CA ALA A 10 -23.62 -4.29 -46.52
C ALA A 10 -23.72 -2.80 -46.10
N ILE A 11 -22.85 -2.38 -45.19
CA ILE A 11 -22.73 -0.98 -44.75
C ILE A 11 -22.35 -0.07 -45.92
N SER A 12 -21.40 -0.48 -46.75
CA SER A 12 -20.97 0.28 -47.93
C SER A 12 -22.08 0.42 -48.98
N ARG A 13 -22.91 -0.62 -49.17
CA ARG A 13 -24.10 -0.55 -50.05
C ARG A 13 -25.18 0.40 -49.52
N MET A 14 -25.39 0.44 -48.20
CA MET A 14 -26.31 1.39 -47.57
C MET A 14 -25.80 2.83 -47.69
N MET A 15 -24.51 3.07 -47.42
CA MET A 15 -23.88 4.38 -47.55
C MET A 15 -23.99 4.92 -48.97
N ASN A 16 -23.79 4.05 -49.98
CA ASN A 16 -23.91 4.40 -51.40
C ASN A 16 -25.34 4.76 -51.85
N GLY A 17 -26.37 4.40 -51.06
CA GLY A 17 -27.77 4.73 -51.32
C GLY A 17 -28.27 6.02 -50.66
N LEU A 18 -27.46 6.64 -49.80
CA LEU A 18 -27.79 7.90 -49.12
C LEU A 18 -27.52 9.11 -50.01
N SER A 19 -28.32 10.16 -49.81
CA SER A 19 -28.09 11.47 -50.42
C SER A 19 -26.83 12.14 -49.86
N ASP A 20 -26.28 13.12 -50.58
CA ASP A 20 -25.06 13.81 -50.17
C ASP A 20 -25.22 14.51 -48.81
N ASP A 21 -26.42 15.01 -48.50
CA ASP A 21 -26.75 15.66 -47.22
C ASP A 21 -26.75 14.67 -46.04
N GLU A 22 -27.31 13.47 -46.24
CA GLU A 22 -27.37 12.43 -45.21
C GLU A 22 -25.99 11.83 -44.92
N ARG A 23 -25.13 11.72 -45.96
CA ARG A 23 -23.73 11.32 -45.77
C ARG A 23 -22.95 12.35 -44.98
N ALA A 24 -23.10 13.63 -45.31
CA ALA A 24 -22.46 14.71 -44.56
C ALA A 24 -22.87 14.72 -43.08
N GLN A 25 -24.14 14.41 -42.79
CA GLN A 25 -24.63 14.31 -41.42
C GLN A 25 -24.06 13.10 -40.68
N LEU A 26 -23.98 11.94 -41.33
CA LEU A 26 -23.35 10.74 -40.76
C LEU A 26 -21.85 10.93 -40.52
N ASP A 27 -21.15 11.57 -41.45
CA ASP A 27 -19.72 11.89 -41.31
C ASP A 27 -19.49 12.84 -40.13
N SER A 28 -20.37 13.83 -39.92
CA SER A 28 -20.33 14.72 -38.76
C SER A 28 -20.54 13.95 -37.45
N MET A 29 -21.55 13.07 -37.39
CA MET A 29 -21.83 12.27 -36.19
C MET A 29 -20.71 11.27 -35.87
N ALA A 30 -20.11 10.67 -36.89
CA ALA A 30 -18.97 9.77 -36.73
C ALA A 30 -17.74 10.53 -36.21
N ASN A 31 -17.47 11.73 -36.72
CA ASN A 31 -16.38 12.57 -36.25
C ASN A 31 -16.58 13.04 -34.80
N ASP A 32 -17.81 13.39 -34.41
CA ASP A 32 -18.13 13.74 -33.01
C ASP A 32 -17.97 12.53 -32.06
N MET A 33 -18.35 11.33 -32.54
CA MET A 33 -18.16 10.09 -31.78
C MET A 33 -16.67 9.73 -31.65
N ILE A 34 -15.87 9.92 -32.70
CA ILE A 34 -14.41 9.72 -32.66
C ILE A 34 -13.75 10.74 -31.74
N ALA A 35 -14.16 12.01 -31.78
CA ALA A 35 -13.64 13.07 -30.92
C ALA A 35 -13.96 12.81 -29.44
N SER A 36 -15.15 12.27 -29.13
CA SER A 36 -15.54 11.86 -27.76
C SER A 36 -14.95 10.53 -27.30
N MET A 37 -14.47 9.70 -28.24
CA MET A 37 -13.72 8.46 -27.97
C MET A 37 -12.21 8.65 -27.95
N GLN A 38 -11.69 9.86 -28.25
CA GLN A 38 -10.28 10.13 -28.02
C GLN A 38 -10.02 9.88 -26.53
N PRO A 39 -9.05 9.02 -26.18
CA PRO A 39 -8.70 8.83 -24.79
C PRO A 39 -8.35 10.22 -24.26
N LYS A 40 -9.11 10.68 -23.26
CA LYS A 40 -8.64 11.77 -22.42
C LYS A 40 -7.26 11.32 -21.94
N PRO A 41 -6.24 12.20 -21.93
CA PRO A 41 -4.99 11.83 -21.29
C PRO A 41 -5.36 11.32 -19.90
N GLU A 42 -5.09 10.04 -19.63
CA GLU A 42 -5.19 9.50 -18.29
C GLU A 42 -4.32 10.43 -17.46
N GLU A 43 -4.91 11.14 -16.51
CA GLU A 43 -4.13 11.86 -15.52
C GLU A 43 -3.35 10.75 -14.79
N GLU A 44 -2.06 10.62 -15.11
CA GLU A 44 -1.17 9.72 -14.39
C GLU A 44 -1.26 10.13 -12.93
N GLU A 45 -1.88 9.28 -12.10
CA GLU A 45 -1.87 9.52 -10.66
C GLU A 45 -0.40 9.64 -10.24
N PRO A 46 -0.04 10.67 -9.46
CA PRO A 46 1.35 10.87 -9.06
C PRO A 46 1.86 9.59 -8.40
N SER A 47 3.01 9.09 -8.87
CA SER A 47 3.65 7.93 -8.24
C SER A 47 3.92 8.25 -6.77
N VAL A 48 3.35 7.45 -5.88
CA VAL A 48 3.57 7.56 -4.43
C VAL A 48 4.94 7.00 -4.09
N ASP A 49 5.80 7.81 -3.48
CA ASP A 49 7.09 7.35 -2.94
C ASP A 49 6.94 6.94 -1.47
N TYR A 50 6.60 5.68 -1.26
CA TYR A 50 6.48 5.07 0.07
C TYR A 50 7.80 5.05 0.83
N SER A 51 8.94 5.00 0.13
CA SER A 51 10.26 4.90 0.77
C SER A 51 10.60 6.19 1.52
N GLU A 52 10.33 7.35 0.92
CA GLU A 52 10.47 8.66 1.57
C GLU A 52 9.39 8.85 2.65
N GLY A 53 8.14 8.51 2.36
CA GLY A 53 7.01 8.68 3.29
C GLY A 53 7.14 7.87 4.59
N LEU A 54 7.82 6.73 4.54
CA LEU A 54 8.11 5.88 5.70
C LEU A 54 9.47 6.19 6.35
N GLY A 55 10.30 7.03 5.73
CA GLY A 55 11.67 7.33 6.19
C GLY A 55 12.62 6.14 6.06
N LEU A 56 12.43 5.31 5.03
CA LEU A 56 13.15 4.06 4.80
C LEU A 56 13.96 4.06 3.48
N SER A 57 14.19 5.23 2.87
CA SER A 57 14.71 5.38 1.50
C SER A 57 15.91 4.48 1.14
N ASP A 58 16.86 4.28 2.07
CA ASP A 58 18.08 3.50 1.80
C ASP A 58 17.90 1.98 1.97
N ILE A 59 16.95 1.55 2.80
CA ILE A 59 16.77 0.15 3.24
C ILE A 59 15.43 -0.46 2.84
N TYR A 60 14.57 0.33 2.18
CA TYR A 60 13.22 -0.07 1.78
C TYR A 60 13.20 -1.38 0.98
N GLN A 61 14.10 -1.49 0.00
CA GLN A 61 14.17 -2.65 -0.90
C GLN A 61 14.74 -3.91 -0.23
N GLU A 62 15.28 -3.78 0.98
CA GLU A 62 15.87 -4.89 1.73
C GLU A 62 14.84 -5.60 2.62
N LEU A 63 13.69 -4.97 2.87
CA LEU A 63 12.58 -5.56 3.63
C LEU A 63 11.84 -6.65 2.83
N ASP A 64 11.24 -7.59 3.56
CA ASP A 64 10.39 -8.60 2.93
C ASP A 64 9.19 -7.95 2.23
N GLY A 65 8.85 -8.45 1.04
CA GLY A 65 7.76 -7.88 0.24
C GLY A 65 6.42 -7.84 0.97
N ARG A 66 6.13 -8.83 1.83
CA ARG A 66 4.89 -8.81 2.62
C ARG A 66 4.95 -7.81 3.77
N THR A 67 6.13 -7.56 4.33
CA THR A 67 6.34 -6.48 5.29
C THR A 67 6.10 -5.13 4.63
N LEU A 68 6.62 -4.92 3.41
CA LEU A 68 6.35 -3.72 2.61
C LEU A 68 4.86 -3.53 2.34
N ASP A 69 4.16 -4.57 1.88
CA ASP A 69 2.71 -4.51 1.65
C ASP A 69 1.95 -4.00 2.89
N PHE A 70 2.36 -4.41 4.09
CA PHE A 70 1.74 -3.96 5.33
C PHE A 70 2.11 -2.52 5.71
N LEU A 71 3.35 -2.09 5.46
CA LEU A 71 3.78 -0.72 5.72
C LEU A 71 3.10 0.27 4.76
N GLU A 72 2.99 -0.07 3.48
CA GLU A 72 2.27 0.70 2.47
C GLU A 72 0.79 0.85 2.85
N GLN A 73 0.12 -0.25 3.22
CA GLN A 73 -1.27 -0.20 3.70
C GLN A 73 -1.45 0.67 4.95
N ALA A 74 -0.50 0.63 5.89
CA ALA A 74 -0.56 1.48 7.08
C ALA A 74 -0.50 2.97 6.72
N TRP A 75 0.38 3.32 5.77
CA TRP A 75 0.59 4.68 5.29
C TRP A 75 -0.59 5.18 4.45
N ASP A 76 -1.13 4.36 3.56
CA ASP A 76 -2.30 4.70 2.75
C ASP A 76 -3.50 5.04 3.65
N LEU A 77 -3.75 4.21 4.67
CA LEU A 77 -4.83 4.44 5.62
C LEU A 77 -4.61 5.68 6.48
N GLU A 78 -3.36 5.97 6.85
CA GLU A 78 -3.03 7.20 7.59
C GLU A 78 -3.27 8.45 6.73
N SER A 79 -2.90 8.38 5.44
CA SER A 79 -2.98 9.48 4.48
C SER A 79 -4.40 9.70 3.97
N PHE A 80 -5.25 8.68 4.02
CA PHE A 80 -6.67 8.77 3.66
C PHE A 80 -7.44 9.75 4.56
N TYR A 81 -7.06 9.86 5.83
CA TYR A 81 -7.75 10.73 6.80
C TYR A 81 -7.08 12.10 6.91
N GLU A 82 -7.78 13.14 6.48
CA GLU A 82 -7.37 14.54 6.70
C GLU A 82 -7.79 15.06 8.10
N ASP A 83 -8.74 14.39 8.75
CA ASP A 83 -9.31 14.80 10.05
C ASP A 83 -8.42 14.38 11.23
N THR A 84 -8.26 15.29 12.19
CA THR A 84 -7.56 15.05 13.46
C THR A 84 -8.33 14.13 14.41
N GLU A 85 -9.66 14.01 14.25
CA GLU A 85 -10.52 13.13 15.06
C GLU A 85 -10.73 11.73 14.45
N ALA A 86 -10.09 11.44 13.31
CA ALA A 86 -10.19 10.13 12.68
C ALA A 86 -9.59 9.01 13.56
N ASP A 87 -10.12 7.80 13.38
CA ASP A 87 -9.60 6.59 14.03
C ASP A 87 -8.51 5.95 13.18
N PHE A 88 -7.30 5.88 13.74
CA PHE A 88 -6.10 5.33 13.11
C PHE A 88 -5.78 3.90 13.56
N SER A 89 -6.73 3.22 14.21
CA SER A 89 -6.56 1.83 14.66
C SER A 89 -6.16 0.89 13.53
N ALA A 90 -6.72 1.07 12.33
CA ALA A 90 -6.37 0.25 11.17
C ALA A 90 -4.89 0.41 10.75
N SER A 91 -4.37 1.64 10.71
CA SER A 91 -2.95 1.91 10.43
C SER A 91 -2.05 1.25 11.48
N VAL A 92 -2.40 1.34 12.77
CA VAL A 92 -1.66 0.64 13.84
C VAL A 92 -1.68 -0.87 13.62
N LEU A 93 -2.83 -1.48 13.31
CA LEU A 93 -2.91 -2.92 13.06
C LEU A 93 -1.99 -3.37 11.91
N PHE A 94 -1.84 -2.55 10.87
CA PHE A 94 -0.95 -2.86 9.75
C PHE A 94 0.54 -2.70 10.11
N LEU A 95 0.92 -1.66 10.85
CA LEU A 95 2.29 -1.54 11.40
C LEU A 95 2.66 -2.76 12.27
N GLN A 96 1.71 -3.21 13.10
CA GLN A 96 1.89 -4.38 13.96
C GLN A 96 2.02 -5.67 13.15
N LYS A 97 1.27 -5.80 12.05
CA LYS A 97 1.42 -6.93 11.12
C LYS A 97 2.78 -6.96 10.44
N ALA A 98 3.33 -5.80 10.06
CA ALA A 98 4.65 -5.69 9.46
C ALA A 98 5.73 -6.23 10.41
N LEU A 99 5.76 -5.74 11.66
CA LEU A 99 6.71 -6.22 12.68
C LEU A 99 6.51 -7.70 13.00
N LEU A 100 5.25 -8.15 13.13
CA LEU A 100 4.96 -9.55 13.40
C LEU A 100 5.37 -10.47 12.24
N ASN A 101 5.27 -10.00 10.99
CA ASN A 101 5.74 -10.73 9.83
C ASN A 101 7.25 -10.98 9.92
N GLU A 102 8.03 -9.93 10.22
CA GLU A 102 9.47 -10.05 10.41
C GLU A 102 9.85 -11.00 11.55
N LEU A 103 9.25 -10.82 12.73
CA LEU A 103 9.49 -11.69 13.89
C LEU A 103 9.23 -13.18 13.57
N ARG A 104 8.26 -13.46 12.70
CA ARG A 104 7.86 -14.82 12.29
C ARG A 104 8.76 -15.45 11.23
N HIS A 105 9.57 -14.66 10.52
CA HIS A 105 10.47 -15.19 9.50
C HIS A 105 11.70 -15.88 10.09
N HIS A 106 12.09 -15.55 11.32
CA HIS A 106 13.29 -16.07 11.96
C HIS A 106 13.25 -17.56 12.27
N THR A 107 12.09 -18.14 12.57
CA THR A 107 11.97 -19.59 12.84
C THR A 107 10.71 -20.19 12.24
N LEU A 108 10.76 -21.47 11.87
CA LEU A 108 9.59 -22.21 11.39
C LEU A 108 8.47 -22.27 12.44
N GLU A 109 8.85 -22.37 13.71
CA GLU A 109 7.93 -22.43 14.85
C GLU A 109 7.19 -21.10 15.03
N ALA A 110 7.88 -19.97 14.84
CA ALA A 110 7.29 -18.64 15.00
C ALA A 110 6.17 -18.34 14.01
N ARG A 111 6.15 -18.95 12.82
CA ARG A 111 5.18 -18.65 11.73
C ARG A 111 3.71 -18.63 12.14
N MET A 112 3.33 -19.42 13.15
CA MET A 112 1.96 -19.49 13.66
C MET A 112 1.78 -18.87 15.06
N MET A 113 2.85 -18.37 15.66
CA MET A 113 2.84 -17.84 17.02
C MET A 113 2.28 -16.42 17.06
N SER A 114 1.55 -16.09 18.12
CA SER A 114 1.15 -14.72 18.44
C SER A 114 2.35 -13.93 18.99
N LEU A 115 2.26 -12.59 18.98
CA LEU A 115 3.28 -11.73 19.57
C LEU A 115 3.64 -12.13 21.02
N PRO A 116 2.67 -12.34 21.95
CA PRO A 116 3.01 -12.77 23.30
C PRO A 116 3.71 -14.14 23.36
N GLN A 117 3.42 -15.06 22.42
CA GLN A 117 4.15 -16.32 22.34
C GLN A 117 5.59 -16.11 21.84
N ILE A 118 5.77 -15.27 20.82
CA ILE A 118 7.08 -14.93 20.26
C ILE A 118 7.97 -14.27 21.32
N MET A 119 7.41 -13.36 22.13
CA MET A 119 8.15 -12.69 23.21
C MET A 119 8.70 -13.65 24.28
N GLN A 120 8.20 -14.89 24.37
CA GLN A 120 8.74 -15.91 25.30
C GLN A 120 9.95 -16.66 24.72
N LEU A 121 10.27 -16.48 23.44
CA LEU A 121 11.42 -17.13 22.82
C LEU A 121 12.72 -16.45 23.30
N GLU A 122 13.74 -17.24 23.63
CA GLU A 122 15.03 -16.75 24.15
C GLU A 122 15.66 -15.70 23.23
N GLN A 123 15.55 -15.89 21.90
CA GLN A 123 16.10 -14.98 20.90
C GLN A 123 15.50 -13.56 20.93
N TRP A 124 14.32 -13.37 21.53
CA TRP A 124 13.63 -12.08 21.62
C TRP A 124 13.58 -11.53 23.04
N GLN A 125 14.28 -12.16 23.97
CA GLN A 125 14.22 -11.78 25.38
C GLN A 125 14.74 -10.37 25.62
N ASP A 126 15.80 -9.97 24.91
CA ASP A 126 16.39 -8.63 25.01
C ASP A 126 15.48 -7.54 24.44
N LEU A 127 14.60 -7.88 23.49
CA LEU A 127 13.63 -6.96 22.89
C LEU A 127 12.29 -6.91 23.63
N GLN A 128 12.09 -7.68 24.72
CA GLN A 128 10.81 -7.72 25.42
C GLN A 128 10.33 -6.33 25.89
N SER A 129 11.25 -5.49 26.36
CA SER A 129 10.94 -4.14 26.83
C SER A 129 10.43 -3.23 25.70
N ALA A 130 10.92 -3.43 24.48
CA ALA A 130 10.47 -2.72 23.27
C ALA A 130 9.18 -3.32 22.67
N LEU A 131 9.02 -4.64 22.76
CA LEU A 131 7.84 -5.36 22.24
C LEU A 131 6.59 -5.19 23.13
N LEU A 132 6.73 -4.91 24.42
CA LEU A 132 5.60 -4.77 25.35
C LEU A 132 4.72 -3.53 25.06
N PRO A 133 5.27 -2.31 24.83
CA PRO A 133 4.48 -1.16 24.37
C PRO A 133 3.77 -1.41 23.04
N VAL A 134 4.45 -2.09 22.12
CA VAL A 134 3.93 -2.52 20.82
C VAL A 134 2.71 -3.44 21.00
N GLN A 135 2.81 -4.43 21.89
CA GLN A 135 1.67 -5.29 22.25
C GLN A 135 0.51 -4.50 22.86
N THR A 136 0.80 -3.49 23.69
CA THR A 136 -0.23 -2.65 24.30
C THR A 136 -0.95 -1.79 23.25
N ALA A 137 -0.20 -1.24 22.30
CA ALA A 137 -0.76 -0.51 21.17
C ALA A 137 -1.64 -1.39 20.27
N LEU A 138 -1.24 -2.65 20.05
CA LEU A 138 -2.06 -3.63 19.35
C LEU A 138 -3.41 -3.85 20.05
N TYR A 139 -3.40 -4.13 21.35
CA TYR A 139 -4.65 -4.30 22.10
C TYR A 139 -5.52 -3.05 22.06
N ARG A 140 -4.90 -1.87 22.11
CA ARG A 140 -5.65 -0.63 22.02
C ARG A 140 -6.32 -0.46 20.66
N ALA A 141 -5.60 -0.72 19.57
CA ALA A 141 -6.15 -0.66 18.22
C ALA A 141 -7.25 -1.71 17.95
N GLU A 142 -7.26 -2.83 18.68
CA GLU A 142 -8.31 -3.85 18.56
C GLU A 142 -9.61 -3.49 19.28
N TYR A 143 -9.55 -2.67 20.33
CA TYR A 143 -10.67 -2.48 21.25
C TYR A 143 -11.07 -1.01 21.48
N ASP A 144 -10.31 -0.05 20.96
CA ASP A 144 -10.51 1.38 21.16
C ASP A 144 -10.15 2.20 19.92
N VAL A 145 -10.45 3.50 19.96
CA VAL A 145 -10.04 4.48 18.95
C VAL A 145 -8.60 4.91 19.19
N VAL A 146 -7.83 5.00 18.11
CA VAL A 146 -6.45 5.49 18.13
C VAL A 146 -6.39 6.87 17.47
N SER A 147 -5.88 7.85 18.22
CA SER A 147 -5.64 9.19 17.69
C SER A 147 -4.39 9.27 16.81
N ARG A 148 -4.26 10.36 16.04
CA ARG A 148 -3.08 10.61 15.21
C ARG A 148 -1.78 10.69 16.04
N GLU A 149 -1.83 11.31 17.22
CA GLU A 149 -0.67 11.40 18.13
C GLU A 149 -0.20 10.00 18.56
N GLU A 150 -1.14 9.14 18.91
CA GLU A 150 -0.86 7.76 19.30
C GLU A 150 -0.32 6.94 18.14
N LEU A 151 -0.86 7.10 16.92
CA LEU A 151 -0.29 6.49 15.72
C LEU A 151 1.18 6.91 15.52
N GLN A 152 1.51 8.20 15.64
CA GLN A 152 2.91 8.64 15.49
C GLN A 152 3.80 8.05 16.58
N ALA A 153 3.33 7.99 17.82
CA ALA A 153 4.05 7.36 18.92
C ALA A 153 4.30 5.87 18.68
N VAL A 154 3.33 5.16 18.07
CA VAL A 154 3.47 3.76 17.67
C VAL A 154 4.47 3.62 16.52
N LYS A 155 4.39 4.46 15.48
CA LYS A 155 5.35 4.45 14.35
C LYS A 155 6.79 4.63 14.82
N ALA A 156 7.02 5.59 15.72
CA ALA A 156 8.33 5.87 16.30
C ALA A 156 8.92 4.70 17.10
N GLN A 157 8.09 3.76 17.56
CA GLN A 157 8.53 2.55 18.26
C GLN A 157 8.66 1.36 17.31
N VAL A 158 7.66 1.16 16.44
CA VAL A 158 7.57 -0.01 15.57
C VAL A 158 8.59 0.04 14.44
N LEU A 159 8.80 1.19 13.79
CA LEU A 159 9.70 1.25 12.62
C LEU A 159 11.16 0.92 12.99
N PRO A 160 11.78 1.53 14.04
CA PRO A 160 13.14 1.17 14.42
C PRO A 160 13.27 -0.29 14.87
N LEU A 161 12.28 -0.79 15.63
CA LEU A 161 12.26 -2.16 16.10
C LEU A 161 12.09 -3.17 14.96
N LEU A 162 11.31 -2.83 13.94
CA LEU A 162 11.15 -3.65 12.74
C LEU A 162 12.49 -3.79 12.01
N LEU A 163 13.25 -2.70 11.87
CA LEU A 163 14.58 -2.75 11.26
C LEU A 163 15.57 -3.57 12.10
N GLU A 164 15.53 -3.45 13.43
CA GLU A 164 16.31 -4.28 14.34
C GLU A 164 16.01 -5.77 14.15
N VAL A 165 14.72 -6.13 14.12
CA VAL A 165 14.27 -7.50 13.91
C VAL A 165 14.64 -7.99 12.51
N ALA A 166 14.59 -7.13 11.49
CA ALA A 166 15.01 -7.47 10.13
C ALA A 166 16.54 -7.60 9.98
N GLY A 167 17.32 -7.17 10.97
CA GLY A 167 18.78 -7.13 10.91
C GLY A 167 19.32 -6.01 10.03
N LEU A 168 18.56 -4.92 9.87
CA LEU A 168 18.84 -3.78 8.99
C LEU A 168 19.19 -2.50 9.76
N GLN A 169 19.74 -2.62 10.98
CA GLN A 169 20.27 -1.46 11.69
C GLN A 169 21.59 -1.01 11.04
N GLU A 170 21.77 0.31 10.87
CA GLU A 170 23.10 0.87 10.61
C GLU A 170 24.03 0.48 11.77
N GLU A 171 25.10 -0.28 11.48
CA GLU A 171 26.18 -0.46 12.45
C GLU A 171 26.70 0.93 12.83
N MET A 172 26.41 1.39 14.05
CA MET A 172 27.15 2.52 14.60
C MET A 172 28.64 2.11 14.59
N PRO A 173 29.52 2.87 13.92
CA PRO A 173 30.94 2.52 13.91
C PRO A 173 31.42 2.50 15.36
N GLU A 174 31.93 1.35 15.79
CA GLU A 174 32.56 1.21 17.10
C GLU A 174 33.59 2.35 17.24
N GLU A 175 33.37 3.25 18.20
CA GLU A 175 34.39 4.20 18.61
C GLU A 175 35.58 3.38 19.12
N GLN A 176 36.58 3.22 18.26
CA GLN A 176 37.85 2.62 18.61
C GLN A 176 38.49 3.49 19.70
N GLY A 177 38.66 2.89 20.88
CA GLY A 177 39.23 3.52 22.08
C GLY A 177 40.71 3.87 22.01
#